data_AF-A0A2N1C393-F1
#
_entry.id   AF-A0A2N1C393-F1
#
_cell.length_a   1.000
_cell.length_b   1.000
_cell.length_c   1.000
_cell.angle_alpha   90.00
_cell.angle_beta   90.00
_cell.angle_gamma   90.00
#
_symmetry.space_group_name_H-M   'P 1'
#
loop_
_entity.id
_entity.type
_entity.pdbx_description
1 polymer ?
#
loop_
_entity_poly.entity_id
_entity_poly.type
_entity_poly.pdbx_seq_one_letter_code
_entity_poly.pdbx_strand_id
1 'polypeptide(L)'
;MIVNNRTKSVSFIIISTLILLSVILSFLTNPVSPTPWVLVIALCLMPLIRQSHIKQIKWSKEYNIGIEYIDQDHKKLLHLLNQFSIAYDYAQCEEFEREALEDLVSWTKYHFKREEKLMEDYRYPGLVAHKEEHQAMMEQVEEYVSIYNREGHDSLKQVTNLLTFWLINHIQESDTKYRNYLLELGADEFDS
;
A
#
# COMPACT_ATOMS: atom_id res chain seq x y z
N MET A 1 -21.42 13.77 -11.09
CA MET A 1 -20.74 12.99 -12.16
C MET A 1 -19.32 12.74 -11.67
N ILE A 2 -19.00 11.52 -11.26
CA ILE A 2 -17.68 11.17 -10.72
C ILE A 2 -16.72 11.13 -11.93
N VAL A 3 -15.78 12.07 -12.00
CA VAL A 3 -14.78 12.13 -13.06
C VAL A 3 -13.72 11.08 -12.75
N ASN A 4 -13.72 9.97 -13.50
CA ASN A 4 -12.77 8.85 -13.39
C ASN A 4 -11.31 9.34 -13.53
N ASN A 5 -10.37 8.84 -12.73
CA ASN A 5 -8.95 9.20 -12.84
C ASN A 5 -8.33 8.87 -14.22
N ARG A 6 -8.86 7.92 -15.00
CA ARG A 6 -8.50 7.78 -16.43
C ARG A 6 -8.89 9.02 -17.24
N THR A 7 -10.06 9.60 -17.00
CA THR A 7 -10.45 10.86 -17.65
C THR A 7 -9.65 12.03 -17.09
N LYS A 8 -9.18 12.00 -15.83
CA LYS A 8 -8.24 13.02 -15.31
C LYS A 8 -6.84 12.91 -15.93
N SER A 9 -6.29 11.71 -16.11
CA SER A 9 -5.01 11.48 -16.82
C SER A 9 -5.12 11.84 -18.30
N VAL A 10 -6.20 11.44 -18.98
CA VAL A 10 -6.46 11.84 -20.37
C VAL A 10 -6.65 13.36 -20.47
N SER A 11 -7.40 13.97 -19.54
CA SER A 11 -7.56 15.43 -19.48
C SER A 11 -6.22 16.12 -19.22
N PHE A 12 -5.36 15.56 -18.39
CA PHE A 12 -4.02 16.09 -18.13
C PHE A 12 -3.11 16.00 -19.36
N ILE A 13 -3.15 14.89 -20.11
CA ILE A 13 -2.45 14.74 -21.40
C ILE A 13 -3.00 15.75 -22.42
N ILE A 14 -4.32 15.93 -22.48
CA ILE A 14 -4.95 16.92 -23.37
C ILE A 14 -4.55 18.35 -22.95
N ILE A 15 -4.57 18.69 -21.67
CA ILE A 15 -4.19 20.02 -21.18
C ILE A 15 -2.70 20.28 -21.41
N SER A 16 -1.83 19.31 -21.14
CA SER A 16 -0.37 19.44 -21.37
C SER A 16 -0.04 19.57 -22.85
N THR A 17 -0.71 18.82 -23.74
CA THR A 17 -0.55 18.95 -25.20
C THR A 17 -1.10 20.27 -25.72
N LEU A 18 -2.23 20.77 -25.21
CA LEU A 18 -2.77 22.10 -25.54
C LEU A 18 -1.84 23.23 -25.06
N ILE A 19 -1.27 23.11 -23.86
CA ILE A 19 -0.27 24.07 -23.36
C ILE A 19 0.99 24.05 -24.23
N LEU A 20 1.49 22.87 -24.61
CA LEU A 20 2.64 22.75 -25.51
C LEU A 20 2.37 23.37 -26.89
N LEU A 21 1.19 23.13 -27.47
CA LEU A 21 0.79 23.73 -28.75
C LEU A 21 0.70 25.26 -28.66
N SER A 22 0.16 25.79 -27.56
CA SER A 22 0.07 27.24 -27.35
C SER A 22 1.43 27.90 -27.10
N VAL A 23 2.39 27.21 -26.44
CA VAL A 23 3.80 27.65 -26.34
C VAL A 23 4.41 27.80 -27.73
N ILE A 24 4.30 26.76 -28.57
CA ILE A 24 4.86 26.74 -29.92
C ILE A 24 4.27 27.88 -30.77
N LEU A 25 2.94 28.05 -30.75
CA LEU A 25 2.26 29.12 -31.49
C LEU A 25 2.66 30.52 -30.99
N SER A 26 2.85 30.69 -29.68
CA SER A 26 3.24 31.97 -29.10
C SER A 26 4.68 32.37 -29.44
N PHE A 27 5.61 31.40 -29.56
CA PHE A 27 6.97 31.65 -30.05
C PHE A 27 7.02 32.01 -31.55
N LEU A 28 6.13 31.43 -32.38
CA LEU A 28 6.05 31.73 -33.81
C LEU A 28 5.50 33.14 -34.11
N THR A 29 4.71 33.69 -33.19
CA THR A 29 4.01 34.97 -33.38
C THR A 29 4.70 36.15 -32.70
N ASN A 30 5.24 35.96 -31.48
CA ASN A 30 5.99 37.01 -30.79
C ASN A 30 6.99 36.43 -29.76
N PRO A 31 8.25 36.19 -30.14
CA PRO A 31 9.24 35.53 -29.29
C PRO A 31 9.76 36.38 -28.12
N VAL A 32 9.48 37.69 -28.11
CA VAL A 32 9.91 38.61 -27.03
C VAL A 32 8.82 38.78 -25.96
N SER A 33 7.60 38.26 -26.20
CA SER A 33 6.52 38.24 -25.21
C SER A 33 6.89 37.36 -24.01
N PRO A 34 6.50 37.72 -22.77
CA PRO A 34 6.71 36.86 -21.60
C PRO A 34 5.80 35.62 -21.58
N THR A 35 4.78 35.57 -22.44
CA THR A 35 3.76 34.50 -22.46
C THR A 35 4.30 33.08 -22.71
N PRO A 36 5.24 32.80 -23.63
CA PRO A 36 5.74 31.45 -23.84
C PRO A 36 6.55 30.94 -22.64
N TRP A 37 7.29 31.83 -21.96
CA TRP A 37 8.10 31.49 -20.79
C TRP A 37 7.24 31.11 -19.58
N VAL A 38 6.10 31.77 -19.37
CA VAL A 38 5.12 31.41 -18.32
C VAL A 38 4.54 30.01 -18.56
N LEU A 39 4.24 29.66 -19.81
CA LEU A 39 3.69 28.36 -20.17
C LEU A 39 4.74 27.24 -20.09
N VAL A 40 6.01 27.52 -20.39
CA VAL A 40 7.14 26.60 -20.15
C VAL A 40 7.29 26.32 -18.64
N ILE A 41 7.20 27.36 -17.80
CA ILE A 41 7.22 27.18 -16.34
C ILE A 41 6.02 26.32 -15.89
N ALA A 42 4.81 26.57 -16.40
CA ALA A 42 3.62 25.77 -16.08
C ALA A 42 3.78 24.28 -16.49
N LEU A 43 4.36 24.00 -17.66
CA LEU A 43 4.70 22.64 -18.11
C LEU A 43 5.77 21.99 -17.23
N CYS A 44 6.80 22.74 -16.81
CA CYS A 44 7.82 22.24 -15.90
C CYS A 44 7.30 21.99 -14.48
N LEU A 45 6.25 22.70 -14.06
CA LEU A 45 5.60 22.51 -12.76
C LEU A 45 4.56 21.38 -12.76
N MET A 46 4.08 20.94 -13.93
CA MET A 46 3.07 19.87 -14.04
C MET A 46 3.46 18.54 -13.38
N PRO A 47 4.71 18.04 -13.49
CA PRO A 47 5.16 16.84 -12.76
C PRO A 47 5.09 17.01 -11.24
N LEU A 48 5.20 18.23 -10.72
CA LEU A 48 5.10 18.52 -9.29
C LEU A 48 3.64 18.53 -8.80
N ILE A 49 2.69 18.81 -9.69
CA ILE A 49 1.24 18.77 -9.39
C ILE A 49 0.75 17.30 -9.31
N ARG A 50 1.44 16.37 -9.99
CA ARG A 50 1.18 14.92 -9.95
C ARG A 50 2.17 14.18 -9.04
N GLN A 51 2.29 14.60 -7.79
CA GLN A 51 2.94 13.78 -6.76
C GLN A 51 1.91 13.32 -5.74
N SER A 52 1.38 12.13 -5.97
CA SER A 52 1.19 11.25 -4.84
C SER A 52 2.57 10.80 -4.38
N HIS A 53 2.88 11.04 -3.12
CA HIS A 53 3.90 10.27 -2.43
C HIS A 53 3.18 9.46 -1.36
N ILE A 54 2.75 8.24 -1.68
CA ILE A 54 2.53 7.30 -0.58
C ILE A 54 3.93 6.91 -0.11
N LYS A 55 4.24 7.26 1.14
CA LYS A 55 5.55 7.01 1.72
C LYS A 55 5.71 5.50 1.88
N GLN A 56 6.66 4.91 1.16
CA GLN A 56 7.04 3.52 1.37
C GLN A 56 7.41 3.28 2.83
N ILE A 57 6.84 2.21 3.38
CA ILE A 57 7.09 1.83 4.75
C ILE A 57 8.31 0.94 4.77
N LYS A 58 9.30 1.33 5.55
CA LYS A 58 10.52 0.54 5.73
C LYS A 58 10.36 -0.34 6.96
N TRP A 59 10.89 -1.55 6.85
CA TRP A 59 10.99 -2.45 8.00
C TRP A 59 11.78 -1.77 9.13
N SER A 60 11.25 -1.84 10.36
CA SER A 60 11.93 -1.42 11.57
C SER A 60 12.22 -2.64 12.45
N LYS A 61 13.28 -2.58 13.26
CA LYS A 61 13.60 -3.63 14.24
C LYS A 61 12.51 -3.78 15.30
N GLU A 62 11.69 -2.75 15.52
CA GLU A 62 10.56 -2.76 16.44
C GLU A 62 9.45 -3.73 16.01
N TYR A 63 9.43 -4.16 14.74
CA TYR A 63 8.47 -5.12 14.21
C TYR A 63 8.95 -6.57 14.34
N ASN A 64 10.17 -6.78 14.85
CA ASN A 64 10.70 -8.13 15.05
C ASN A 64 10.03 -8.78 16.27
N ILE A 65 9.39 -9.90 16.03
CA ILE A 65 8.94 -10.83 17.06
C ILE A 65 10.10 -11.74 17.48
N GLY A 66 11.09 -11.95 16.61
CA GLY A 66 12.28 -12.75 16.92
C GLY A 66 12.11 -14.24 16.61
N ILE A 67 11.03 -14.60 15.94
CA ILE A 67 10.83 -15.92 15.32
C ILE A 67 11.00 -15.70 13.81
N GLU A 68 12.08 -16.24 13.24
CA GLU A 68 12.58 -15.81 11.91
C GLU A 68 11.52 -15.92 10.81
N TYR A 69 10.80 -17.04 10.72
CA TYR A 69 9.79 -17.21 9.68
C TYR A 69 8.55 -16.30 9.84
N ILE A 70 8.21 -15.90 11.08
CA ILE A 70 7.14 -14.93 11.35
C ILE A 70 7.62 -13.54 10.91
N ASP A 71 8.84 -13.17 11.29
CA ASP A 71 9.46 -11.90 10.87
C ASP A 71 9.61 -11.83 9.33
N GLN A 72 9.87 -12.94 8.66
CA GLN A 72 9.88 -13.02 7.19
C GLN A 72 8.48 -12.82 6.59
N ASP A 73 7.44 -13.40 7.20
CA ASP A 73 6.06 -13.18 6.76
C ASP A 73 5.66 -11.72 6.90
N HIS A 74 5.96 -11.08 8.04
CA HIS A 74 5.71 -9.65 8.26
C HIS A 74 6.44 -8.77 7.24
N LYS A 75 7.73 -9.05 6.97
CA LYS A 75 8.50 -8.34 5.93
C LYS A 75 7.86 -8.49 4.56
N LYS A 76 7.35 -9.69 4.24
CA LYS A 76 6.66 -9.94 2.97
C LYS A 76 5.31 -9.24 2.90
N LEU A 77 4.51 -9.23 3.97
CA LEU A 77 3.28 -8.43 4.04
C LEU A 77 3.56 -6.95 3.78
N LEU A 78 4.60 -6.41 4.43
CA LEU A 78 5.01 -5.03 4.23
C LEU A 78 5.47 -4.76 2.79
N HIS A 79 6.17 -5.72 2.18
CA HIS A 79 6.59 -5.64 0.78
C HIS A 79 5.39 -5.61 -0.17
N LEU A 80 4.44 -6.53 -0.02
CA LEU A 80 3.21 -6.59 -0.83
C LEU A 80 2.38 -5.31 -0.66
N LEU A 81 2.28 -4.79 0.56
CA LEU A 81 1.59 -3.54 0.82
C LEU A 81 2.29 -2.34 0.15
N ASN A 82 3.62 -2.30 0.16
CA ASN A 82 4.38 -1.31 -0.60
C ASN A 82 4.18 -1.47 -2.12
N GLN A 83 4.06 -2.69 -2.65
CA GLN A 83 3.77 -2.93 -4.07
C GLN A 83 2.38 -2.41 -4.45
N PHE A 84 1.37 -2.71 -3.64
CA PHE A 84 0.01 -2.19 -3.83
C PHE A 84 0.01 -0.65 -3.79
N SER A 85 0.76 -0.05 -2.86
CA SER A 85 0.97 1.39 -2.77
C SER A 85 1.64 2.01 -4.00
N ILE A 86 2.65 1.34 -4.59
CA ILE A 86 3.39 1.84 -5.76
C ILE A 86 2.49 1.88 -7.01
N ALA A 87 1.53 0.96 -7.11
CA ALA A 87 0.58 0.93 -8.22
C ALA A 87 -0.17 2.28 -8.36
N TYR A 88 -0.43 2.95 -7.23
CA TYR A 88 -0.99 4.31 -7.20
C TYR A 88 -0.06 5.36 -7.78
N ASP A 89 1.22 5.37 -7.37
CA ASP A 89 2.16 6.43 -7.72
C ASP A 89 2.51 6.43 -9.22
N TYR A 90 2.49 5.26 -9.87
CA TYR A 90 2.81 5.14 -11.29
C TYR A 90 1.57 5.08 -12.20
N ALA A 91 0.35 5.13 -11.65
CA ALA A 91 -0.89 4.90 -12.38
C ALA A 91 -0.78 3.65 -13.27
N GLN A 92 -0.35 2.54 -12.66
CA GLN A 92 -0.28 1.25 -13.32
C GLN A 92 -1.69 0.81 -13.79
N CYS A 93 -1.78 -0.21 -14.62
CA CYS A 93 -3.09 -0.72 -15.02
C CYS A 93 -3.84 -1.30 -13.80
N GLU A 94 -5.17 -1.17 -13.82
CA GLU A 94 -6.09 -1.70 -12.80
C GLU A 94 -5.88 -3.19 -12.50
N GLU A 95 -5.42 -3.95 -13.50
CA GLU A 95 -5.05 -5.36 -13.38
C GLU A 95 -3.90 -5.56 -12.38
N PHE A 96 -2.83 -4.76 -12.47
CA PHE A 96 -1.70 -4.82 -11.55
C PHE A 96 -2.11 -4.43 -10.12
N GLU A 97 -2.95 -3.42 -9.97
CA GLU A 97 -3.49 -3.01 -8.66
C GLU A 97 -4.31 -4.12 -8.01
N ARG A 98 -5.15 -4.80 -8.80
CA ARG A 98 -5.98 -5.92 -8.35
C ARG A 98 -5.12 -7.12 -7.97
N GLU A 99 -4.15 -7.49 -8.79
CA GLU A 99 -3.22 -8.61 -8.52
C GLU A 99 -2.43 -8.35 -7.22
N ALA A 100 -1.88 -7.15 -7.04
CA ALA A 100 -1.16 -6.79 -5.82
C ALA A 100 -2.05 -6.84 -4.56
N LEU A 101 -3.32 -6.44 -4.66
CA LEU A 101 -4.28 -6.54 -3.56
C LEU A 101 -4.65 -8.00 -3.26
N GLU A 102 -4.86 -8.82 -4.28
CA GLU A 102 -5.18 -10.25 -4.15
C GLU A 102 -4.01 -11.03 -3.52
N ASP A 103 -2.77 -10.73 -3.91
CA ASP A 103 -1.56 -11.29 -3.33
C ASP A 103 -1.42 -10.90 -1.84
N LEU A 104 -1.64 -9.62 -1.52
CA LEU A 104 -1.61 -9.14 -0.14
C LEU A 104 -2.63 -9.88 0.73
N VAL A 105 -3.89 -9.93 0.30
CA VAL A 105 -4.98 -10.62 1.04
C VAL A 105 -4.68 -12.10 1.21
N SER A 106 -4.20 -12.76 0.15
CA SER A 106 -3.86 -14.19 0.17
C SER A 106 -2.72 -14.47 1.14
N TRP A 107 -1.69 -13.63 1.13
CA TRP A 107 -0.55 -13.77 2.04
C TRP A 107 -0.93 -13.49 3.49
N THR A 108 -1.80 -12.52 3.77
CA THR A 108 -2.34 -12.28 5.13
C THR A 108 -3.05 -13.51 5.67
N LYS A 109 -3.95 -14.12 4.89
CA LYS A 109 -4.66 -15.36 5.29
C LYS A 109 -3.70 -16.52 5.55
N TYR A 110 -2.64 -16.62 4.76
CA TYR A 110 -1.62 -17.66 4.92
C TYR A 110 -0.79 -17.44 6.18
N HIS A 111 -0.36 -16.21 6.42
CA HIS A 111 0.41 -15.81 7.60
C HIS A 111 -0.35 -16.08 8.89
N PHE A 112 -1.61 -15.63 9.01
CA PHE A 112 -2.45 -15.89 10.19
C PHE A 112 -2.57 -17.38 10.52
N LYS A 113 -2.79 -18.23 9.51
CA LYS A 113 -2.87 -19.68 9.74
C LYS A 113 -1.59 -20.26 10.31
N ARG A 114 -0.44 -19.75 9.88
CA ARG A 114 0.86 -20.22 10.38
C ARG A 114 1.12 -19.75 11.80
N GLU A 115 0.81 -18.50 12.08
CA GLU A 115 0.94 -17.91 13.41
C GLU A 115 0.00 -18.58 14.42
N GLU A 116 -1.26 -18.80 14.04
CA GLU A 116 -2.21 -19.56 14.85
C GLU A 116 -1.75 -20.99 15.11
N LYS A 117 -1.17 -21.64 14.10
CA LYS A 117 -0.60 -22.98 14.25
C LYS A 117 0.61 -22.98 15.20
N LEU A 118 1.48 -21.99 15.07
CA LEU A 118 2.61 -21.79 15.99
C LEU A 118 2.12 -21.62 17.43
N MET A 119 1.16 -20.72 17.66
CA MET A 119 0.57 -20.51 18.98
C MET A 119 -0.10 -21.77 19.52
N GLU A 120 -0.75 -22.58 18.66
CA GLU A 120 -1.35 -23.86 19.03
C GLU A 120 -0.30 -24.90 19.45
N ASP A 121 0.77 -25.06 18.64
CA ASP A 121 1.85 -26.01 18.89
C ASP A 121 2.55 -25.73 20.23
N TYR A 122 2.68 -24.45 20.60
CA TYR A 122 3.24 -23.99 21.87
C TYR A 122 2.21 -23.81 23.00
N ARG A 123 0.93 -24.12 22.75
CA ARG A 123 -0.18 -23.99 23.72
C ARG A 123 -0.30 -22.60 24.34
N TYR A 124 -0.12 -21.56 23.52
CA TYR A 124 -0.24 -20.17 23.95
C TYR A 124 -1.63 -19.89 24.53
N PRO A 125 -1.74 -19.42 25.80
CA PRO A 125 -3.03 -19.19 26.44
C PRO A 125 -3.94 -18.17 25.74
N GLY A 126 -3.35 -17.21 25.02
CA GLY A 126 -4.08 -16.16 24.32
C GLY A 126 -4.57 -16.53 22.92
N LEU A 127 -4.37 -17.78 22.47
CA LEU A 127 -4.69 -18.22 21.09
C LEU A 127 -6.13 -17.92 20.68
N VAL A 128 -7.11 -18.17 21.56
CA VAL A 128 -8.54 -17.97 21.22
C VAL A 128 -8.82 -16.50 20.93
N ALA A 129 -8.37 -15.61 21.80
CA ALA A 129 -8.54 -14.17 21.61
C ALA A 129 -7.81 -13.67 20.35
N HIS A 130 -6.60 -14.18 20.08
CA HIS A 130 -5.83 -13.80 18.91
C HIS A 130 -6.50 -14.28 17.60
N LYS A 131 -7.12 -15.47 17.57
CA LYS A 131 -7.94 -15.93 16.44
C LYS A 131 -9.16 -15.04 16.20
N GLU A 132 -9.82 -14.59 17.26
CA GLU A 132 -10.95 -13.65 17.15
C GLU A 132 -10.48 -12.30 16.59
N GLU A 133 -9.31 -11.81 17.00
CA GLU A 133 -8.67 -10.63 16.40
C GLU A 133 -8.45 -10.86 14.89
N HIS A 134 -7.76 -11.95 14.47
CA HIS A 134 -7.56 -12.27 13.06
C HIS A 134 -8.85 -12.32 12.24
N GLN A 135 -9.91 -12.90 12.79
CA GLN A 135 -11.20 -12.97 12.11
C GLN A 135 -11.79 -11.57 11.90
N ALA A 136 -11.89 -10.76 12.96
CA ALA A 136 -12.43 -9.39 12.88
C ALA A 136 -11.60 -8.51 11.95
N MET A 137 -10.31 -8.79 11.88
CA MET A 137 -9.38 -8.11 11.01
C MET A 137 -9.57 -8.51 9.53
N MET A 138 -9.78 -9.79 9.24
CA MET A 138 -10.13 -10.24 7.90
C MET A 138 -11.45 -9.66 7.39
N GLU A 139 -12.45 -9.51 8.28
CA GLU A 139 -13.72 -8.86 7.96
C GLU A 139 -13.51 -7.38 7.52
N GLN A 140 -12.62 -6.66 8.20
CA GLN A 140 -12.24 -5.29 7.80
C GLN A 140 -11.47 -5.25 6.49
N VAL A 141 -10.55 -6.19 6.26
CA VAL A 141 -9.82 -6.31 4.98
C VAL A 141 -10.81 -6.52 3.83
N GLU A 142 -11.83 -7.36 4.01
CA GLU A 142 -12.88 -7.59 3.02
C GLU A 142 -13.71 -6.33 2.74
N GLU A 143 -14.00 -5.51 3.76
CA GLU A 143 -14.60 -4.19 3.58
C GLU A 143 -13.72 -3.28 2.71
N TYR A 144 -12.42 -3.22 2.99
CA TYR A 144 -11.49 -2.38 2.22
C TYR A 144 -11.32 -2.86 0.78
N VAL A 145 -11.31 -4.18 0.56
CA VAL A 145 -11.34 -4.78 -0.77
C VAL A 145 -12.64 -4.41 -1.50
N SER A 146 -13.78 -4.37 -0.80
CA SER A 146 -15.06 -3.91 -1.38
C SER A 146 -15.04 -2.43 -1.77
N ILE A 147 -14.43 -1.57 -0.94
CA ILE A 147 -14.18 -0.15 -1.28
C ILE A 147 -13.36 -0.06 -2.58
N TYR A 148 -12.24 -0.80 -2.64
CA TYR A 148 -11.40 -0.84 -3.85
C TYR A 148 -12.16 -1.35 -5.08
N ASN A 149 -12.92 -2.43 -4.96
CA ASN A 149 -13.69 -2.96 -6.08
C ASN A 149 -14.76 -1.99 -6.61
N ARG A 150 -15.28 -1.11 -5.75
CA ARG A 150 -16.30 -0.11 -6.13
C ARG A 150 -15.69 1.16 -6.73
N GLU A 151 -14.58 1.62 -6.15
CA GLU A 151 -14.01 2.96 -6.43
C GLU A 151 -12.71 2.90 -7.24
N GLY A 152 -12.10 1.72 -7.35
CA GLY A 152 -10.87 1.45 -8.07
C GLY A 152 -9.70 2.30 -7.56
N HIS A 153 -8.87 2.74 -8.50
CA HIS A 153 -7.69 3.59 -8.26
C HIS A 153 -7.96 4.82 -7.35
N ASP A 154 -9.16 5.39 -7.39
CA ASP A 154 -9.52 6.57 -6.58
C ASP A 154 -9.47 6.30 -5.07
N SER A 155 -9.70 5.04 -4.66
CA SER A 155 -9.65 4.61 -3.25
C SER A 155 -8.31 4.02 -2.81
N LEU A 156 -7.38 3.80 -3.74
CA LEU A 156 -6.15 3.04 -3.49
C LEU A 156 -5.32 3.62 -2.34
N LYS A 157 -5.18 4.95 -2.28
CA LYS A 157 -4.50 5.64 -1.18
C LYS A 157 -5.18 5.41 0.16
N GLN A 158 -6.50 5.47 0.22
CA GLN A 158 -7.26 5.24 1.44
C GLN A 158 -7.09 3.79 1.90
N VAL A 159 -7.32 2.83 1.01
CA VAL A 159 -7.20 1.39 1.29
C VAL A 159 -5.78 1.04 1.75
N THR A 160 -4.75 1.56 1.08
CA THR A 160 -3.35 1.37 1.48
C THR A 160 -3.08 1.87 2.90
N ASN A 161 -3.57 3.07 3.24
CA ASN A 161 -3.37 3.64 4.58
C ASN A 161 -4.07 2.81 5.67
N LEU A 162 -5.28 2.32 5.39
CA LEU A 162 -6.05 1.48 6.31
C LEU A 162 -5.34 0.14 6.55
N LEU A 163 -4.94 -0.55 5.48
CA LEU A 163 -4.20 -1.81 5.57
C LEU A 163 -2.84 -1.64 6.26
N THR A 164 -2.17 -0.51 6.02
CA THR A 164 -0.90 -0.15 6.66
C THR A 164 -1.07 -0.01 8.17
N PHE A 165 -2.02 0.83 8.57
CA PHE A 165 -2.27 1.12 9.97
C PHE A 165 -2.62 -0.18 10.71
N TRP A 166 -3.48 -0.97 10.10
CA TRP A 166 -3.91 -2.25 10.62
C TRP A 166 -2.74 -3.22 10.84
N LEU A 167 -1.88 -3.41 9.83
CA LEU A 167 -0.76 -4.35 9.89
C LEU A 167 0.25 -3.96 10.97
N ILE A 168 0.63 -2.68 11.00
CA ILE A 168 1.62 -2.19 11.96
C ILE A 168 1.08 -2.27 13.39
N ASN A 169 -0.19 -1.88 13.59
CA ASN A 169 -0.80 -1.95 14.91
C ASN A 169 -0.92 -3.40 15.41
N HIS A 170 -1.26 -4.35 14.52
CA HIS A 170 -1.33 -5.77 14.87
C HIS A 170 0.01 -6.31 15.36
N ILE A 171 1.06 -6.10 14.55
CA ILE A 171 2.41 -6.55 14.88
C ILE A 171 2.84 -6.01 16.24
N GLN A 172 2.62 -4.72 16.48
CA GLN A 172 3.12 -4.06 17.69
C GLN A 172 2.29 -4.37 18.94
N GLU A 173 0.96 -4.48 18.82
CA GLU A 173 0.05 -4.58 19.97
C GLU A 173 -0.46 -5.99 20.22
N SER A 174 -0.49 -6.86 19.22
CA SER A 174 -1.02 -8.22 19.32
C SER A 174 0.10 -9.26 19.23
N ASP A 175 0.95 -9.20 18.21
CA ASP A 175 1.91 -10.27 17.93
C ASP A 175 3.05 -10.25 18.96
N THR A 176 3.41 -9.06 19.45
CA THR A 176 4.35 -8.93 20.57
C THR A 176 3.87 -9.62 21.86
N LYS A 177 2.56 -9.87 22.04
CA LYS A 177 2.02 -10.49 23.27
C LYS A 177 2.39 -11.96 23.41
N TYR A 178 2.53 -12.70 22.31
CA TYR A 178 2.95 -14.11 22.39
C TYR A 178 4.47 -14.26 22.38
N ARG A 179 5.19 -13.23 21.91
CA ARG A 179 6.65 -13.23 21.74
C ARG A 179 7.41 -13.87 22.90
N ASN A 180 7.34 -13.27 24.09
CA ASN A 180 8.16 -13.72 25.23
C ASN A 180 7.81 -15.15 25.65
N TYR A 181 6.51 -15.47 25.65
CA TYR A 181 6.03 -16.80 26.01
C TYR A 181 6.57 -17.88 25.06
N LEU A 182 6.55 -17.62 23.75
CA LEU A 182 7.02 -18.58 22.75
C LEU A 182 8.56 -18.69 22.75
N LEU A 183 9.28 -17.57 22.88
CA LEU A 183 10.75 -17.58 22.95
C LEU A 183 11.27 -18.28 24.21
N GLU A 184 10.62 -18.13 25.36
CA GLU A 184 10.97 -18.88 26.59
C GLU A 184 10.81 -20.40 26.43
N LEU A 185 10.00 -20.83 25.46
CA LEU A 185 9.78 -22.24 25.10
C LEU A 185 10.64 -22.71 23.92
N GLY A 186 11.56 -21.87 23.41
CA GLY A 186 12.50 -22.21 22.34
C GLY A 186 11.90 -22.18 20.93
N ALA A 187 10.90 -21.32 20.69
CA ALA A 187 10.27 -21.21 19.36
C ALA A 187 11.21 -20.71 18.24
N ASP A 188 12.33 -20.08 18.59
CA ASP A 188 13.38 -19.63 17.69
C ASP A 188 14.38 -20.73 17.31
N GLU A 189 14.47 -21.81 18.09
CA GLU A 189 15.46 -22.89 17.87
C GLU A 189 14.98 -23.95 16.86
N PHE A 190 13.67 -24.11 16.70
CA PHE A 190 13.07 -25.16 15.86
C PHE A 190 13.08 -24.88 14.35
N ASP A 191 13.52 -23.69 13.93
CA ASP A 191 13.51 -23.23 12.54
C ASP A 191 14.91 -23.04 11.94
N SER A 192 15.94 -23.64 12.56
CA SER A 192 17.34 -23.64 12.09
C SER A 192 17.78 -24.95 11.44
#